data_AF-A0A835VPF9-F1
#
_entry.id   AF-A0A835VPF9-F1
#
_cell.length_a   1.000
_cell.length_b   1.000
_cell.length_c   1.000
_cell.angle_alpha   90.00
_cell.angle_beta   90.00
_cell.angle_gamma   90.00
#
_symmetry.space_group_name_H-M   'P 1'
#
loop_
_entity.id
_entity.type
_entity.pdbx_description
1 polymer ?
#
loop_
_entity_poly.entity_id
_entity_poly.type
_entity_poly.pdbx_seq_one_letter_code
_entity_poly.pdbx_strand_id
1 'polypeptide(L)'
;MSAPGISLAQQAGGALGRVGEILAKPIPLGQLFSIPIELHASFFIVLGLQLLTSIPQGGWAVLLWSLVLGPMLLATVLIHELGHCLAARQVGAHVSGILLWPLGGLAFIGQTPSPKADAWVALAGPLTHIPQVLVWLLLLLPVYHADTGSWAVKLYVPYPEAAHFLHALFACGVIINISLFAFNLLVPAYPLDGGRLLVDGLLWAGVAPRRTAWITICVAVPLGLGVMVYGFYPHFQMVTIMVAGFILFATFQLFQALRADALPRHPLFAAAYNSGGAAAGATGGAGAGGHEGPYFKFDSVVVDSAGVGVGAAGAPPAQHQLPPH
;
A
#
# COMPACT_ATOMS: atom_id res chain seq x y z
N MET A 1 11.96 -10.51 55.35
CA MET A 1 12.50 -10.32 54.00
C MET A 1 11.70 -11.21 53.06
N SER A 2 10.78 -10.65 52.29
CA SER A 2 10.00 -11.39 51.29
C SER A 2 9.71 -10.45 50.14
N ALA A 3 10.41 -10.64 49.03
CA ALA A 3 10.23 -9.88 47.80
C ALA A 3 8.83 -10.18 47.21
N PRO A 4 8.10 -9.17 46.70
CA PRO A 4 6.83 -9.41 46.04
C PRO A 4 7.09 -10.01 44.65
N GLY A 5 6.71 -11.27 44.47
CA GLY A 5 6.76 -11.97 43.19
C GLY A 5 5.77 -11.34 42.21
N ILE A 6 6.29 -10.62 41.22
CA ILE A 6 5.50 -10.18 40.07
C ILE A 6 5.14 -11.45 39.29
N SER A 7 3.84 -11.70 39.12
CA SER A 7 3.33 -12.85 38.36
C SER A 7 3.91 -12.86 36.93
N LEU A 8 4.42 -14.02 36.49
CA LEU A 8 4.95 -14.25 35.14
C LEU A 8 3.94 -13.83 34.04
N ALA A 9 2.64 -13.94 34.28
CA ALA A 9 1.59 -13.51 33.36
C ALA A 9 1.53 -11.98 33.19
N GLN A 10 1.86 -11.23 34.24
CA GLN A 10 1.89 -9.77 34.26
C GLN A 10 3.16 -9.22 33.60
N GLN A 11 4.30 -9.93 33.76
CA GLN A 11 5.52 -9.67 32.98
C GLN A 11 5.35 -10.04 31.51
N ALA A 12 4.72 -11.16 31.19
CA ALA A 12 4.45 -11.59 29.81
C ALA A 12 3.48 -10.64 29.09
N GLY A 13 2.41 -10.19 29.76
CA GLY A 13 1.49 -9.18 29.21
C GLY A 13 2.15 -7.82 28.97
N GLY A 14 3.05 -7.38 29.86
CA GLY A 14 3.82 -6.16 29.68
C GLY A 14 4.93 -6.24 28.63
N ALA A 15 5.51 -7.44 28.44
CA ALA A 15 6.48 -7.71 27.38
C ALA A 15 5.81 -7.82 26.01
N LEU A 16 4.68 -8.54 25.91
CA LEU A 16 3.86 -8.61 24.69
C LEU A 16 3.27 -7.25 24.31
N GLY A 17 2.86 -6.44 25.30
CA GLY A 17 2.41 -5.06 25.08
C GLY A 17 3.51 -4.15 24.54
N ARG A 18 4.72 -4.23 25.11
CA ARG A 18 5.90 -3.49 24.61
C ARG A 18 6.39 -3.97 23.26
N VAL A 19 6.36 -5.28 23.00
CA VAL A 19 6.66 -5.83 21.67
C VAL A 19 5.61 -5.34 20.67
N GLY A 20 4.33 -5.28 21.04
CA GLY A 20 3.26 -4.68 20.22
C GLY A 20 3.51 -3.20 19.91
N GLU A 21 3.92 -2.40 20.88
CA GLU A 21 4.26 -0.97 20.68
C GLU A 21 5.51 -0.76 19.81
N ILE A 22 6.55 -1.57 20.00
CA ILE A 22 7.77 -1.53 19.19
C ILE A 22 7.48 -1.96 17.75
N LEU A 23 6.62 -2.96 17.55
CA LEU A 23 6.20 -3.41 16.23
C LEU A 23 5.25 -2.45 15.54
N ALA A 24 4.53 -1.63 16.29
CA ALA A 24 3.62 -0.60 15.76
C ALA A 24 4.34 0.69 15.37
N LYS A 25 5.53 0.96 15.90
CA LYS A 25 6.23 2.22 15.63
C LYS A 25 7.06 2.15 14.35
N PRO A 26 6.80 3.01 13.35
CA PRO A 26 7.65 3.11 12.18
C PRO A 26 9.06 3.60 12.56
N ILE A 27 10.07 3.05 11.89
CA ILE A 27 11.48 3.39 12.05
C ILE A 27 11.84 4.42 10.97
N PRO A 28 12.26 5.65 11.33
CA PRO A 28 12.63 6.65 10.34
C PRO A 28 13.91 6.22 9.61
N LEU A 29 13.88 6.23 8.27
CA LEU A 29 15.04 5.97 7.41
C LEU A 29 15.72 7.25 6.91
N GLY A 30 15.05 8.39 7.07
CA GLY A 30 15.54 9.69 6.62
C GLY A 30 14.53 10.38 5.71
N GLN A 31 15.03 11.22 4.80
CA GLN A 31 14.21 11.96 3.85
C GLN A 31 14.87 11.99 2.48
N LEU A 32 14.07 11.87 1.42
CA LEU A 32 14.51 12.04 0.04
C LEU A 32 13.58 13.01 -0.68
N PHE A 33 14.13 13.98 -1.42
CA PHE A 33 13.36 15.08 -2.03
C PHE A 33 12.44 15.81 -1.03
N SER A 34 12.83 15.93 0.24
CA SER A 34 11.98 16.47 1.31
C SER A 34 10.69 15.67 1.54
N ILE A 35 10.72 14.36 1.32
CA ILE A 35 9.64 13.41 1.67
C ILE A 35 10.21 12.49 2.75
N PRO A 36 9.63 12.46 3.97
CA PRO A 36 10.11 11.57 5.02
C PRO A 36 9.82 10.11 4.64
N ILE A 37 10.80 9.24 4.89
CA ILE A 37 10.73 7.82 4.60
C ILE A 37 10.81 7.05 5.91
N GLU A 38 9.84 6.17 6.11
CA GLU A 38 9.69 5.35 7.30
C GLU A 38 9.64 3.86 6.91
N LEU A 39 10.12 2.99 7.80
CA LEU A 39 10.12 1.54 7.64
C LEU A 39 9.34 0.90 8.78
N HIS A 40 8.33 0.11 8.44
CA HIS A 40 7.57 -0.64 9.42
C HIS A 40 8.43 -1.80 9.98
N ALA A 41 8.45 -1.97 11.30
CA ALA A 41 9.28 -2.97 11.98
C ALA A 41 8.99 -4.43 11.53
N SER A 42 7.77 -4.69 11.03
CA SER A 42 7.41 -5.98 10.44
C SER A 42 8.29 -6.41 9.25
N PHE A 43 8.96 -5.46 8.58
CA PHE A 43 9.98 -5.78 7.57
C PHE A 43 11.07 -6.71 8.13
N PHE A 44 11.60 -6.39 9.32
CA PHE A 44 12.65 -7.20 9.94
C PHE A 44 12.15 -8.55 10.40
N ILE A 45 10.87 -8.67 10.77
CA ILE A 45 10.27 -9.98 11.07
C ILE A 45 10.23 -10.84 9.81
N VAL A 46 9.69 -10.31 8.72
CA VAL A 46 9.59 -11.06 7.46
C VAL A 46 10.98 -11.41 6.91
N LEU A 47 11.93 -10.47 6.98
CA LEU A 47 13.33 -10.73 6.64
C LEU A 47 13.94 -11.82 7.53
N GLY A 48 13.73 -11.76 8.85
CA GLY A 48 14.20 -12.78 9.78
C GLY A 48 13.64 -14.16 9.46
N LEU A 49 12.33 -14.27 9.24
CA LEU A 49 11.68 -15.53 8.84
C LEU A 49 12.22 -16.07 7.51
N GLN A 50 12.42 -15.20 6.53
CA GLN A 50 13.02 -15.55 5.24
C GLN A 50 14.46 -16.08 5.41
N LEU A 51 15.24 -15.48 6.30
CA LEU A 51 16.61 -15.96 6.59
C LEU A 51 16.57 -17.33 7.27
N LEU A 52 15.67 -17.53 8.24
CA LEU A 52 15.50 -18.82 8.93
C LEU A 52 15.15 -19.95 7.96
N THR A 53 14.30 -19.70 6.97
CA THR A 53 13.93 -20.71 5.95
C THR A 53 15.00 -20.92 4.88
N SER A 54 15.96 -19.99 4.76
CA SER A 54 17.08 -20.06 3.80
C SER A 54 18.25 -20.88 4.34
N ILE A 55 18.46 -20.91 5.67
CA ILE A 55 19.57 -21.65 6.31
C ILE A 55 19.60 -23.15 5.92
N PRO A 56 18.45 -23.88 5.88
CA PRO A 56 18.45 -25.29 5.46
C PRO A 56 18.67 -25.51 3.96
N GLN A 57 18.52 -24.46 3.13
CA GLN A 57 18.46 -24.58 1.67
C GLN A 57 19.81 -24.34 0.96
N GLY A 58 20.88 -23.98 1.67
CA GLY A 58 22.20 -23.88 1.04
C GLY A 58 23.31 -23.21 1.86
N GLY A 59 24.45 -23.01 1.21
CA GLY A 59 25.64 -22.36 1.77
C GLY A 59 25.56 -20.83 1.81
N TRP A 60 26.70 -20.17 2.08
CA TRP A 60 26.78 -18.70 2.29
C TRP A 60 26.15 -17.86 1.16
N ALA A 61 26.19 -18.34 -0.09
CA ALA A 61 25.63 -17.61 -1.24
C ALA A 61 24.10 -17.49 -1.17
N VAL A 62 23.40 -18.52 -0.69
CA VAL A 62 21.94 -18.49 -0.48
C VAL A 62 21.57 -17.55 0.66
N LEU A 63 22.38 -17.50 1.72
CA LEU A 63 22.18 -16.55 2.80
C LEU A 63 22.35 -15.10 2.31
N LEU A 64 23.42 -14.82 1.55
CA LEU A 64 23.62 -13.50 0.95
C LEU A 64 22.51 -13.14 -0.04
N TRP A 65 22.03 -14.10 -0.83
CA TRP A 65 20.89 -13.90 -1.72
C TRP A 65 19.67 -13.40 -0.95
N SER A 66 19.31 -14.10 0.13
CA SER A 66 18.17 -13.73 0.98
C SER A 66 18.37 -12.39 1.70
N LEU A 67 19.61 -12.04 2.06
CA LEU A 67 19.94 -10.73 2.65
C LEU A 67 19.84 -9.57 1.66
N VAL A 68 20.16 -9.79 0.37
CA VAL A 68 20.16 -8.75 -0.66
C VAL A 68 18.77 -8.56 -1.28
N LEU A 69 18.01 -9.65 -1.46
CA LEU A 69 16.73 -9.62 -2.15
C LEU A 69 15.69 -8.72 -1.47
N GLY A 70 15.60 -8.76 -0.13
CA GLY A 70 14.68 -7.93 0.64
C GLY A 70 14.93 -6.42 0.46
N PRO A 71 16.15 -5.93 0.75
CA PRO A 71 16.55 -4.55 0.47
C PRO A 71 16.41 -4.13 -1.00
N MET A 72 16.72 -5.01 -1.95
CA MET A 72 16.53 -4.73 -3.39
C MET A 72 15.06 -4.48 -3.72
N LEU A 73 14.16 -5.34 -3.23
CA LEU A 73 12.71 -5.17 -3.41
C LEU A 73 12.23 -3.88 -2.74
N LEU A 74 12.68 -3.60 -1.52
CA LEU A 74 12.32 -2.39 -0.78
C LEU A 74 12.78 -1.13 -1.50
N ALA A 75 13.99 -1.12 -2.06
CA ALA A 75 14.49 -0.01 -2.86
C ALA A 75 13.68 0.17 -4.16
N THR A 76 13.32 -0.94 -4.82
CA THR A 76 12.48 -0.92 -6.02
C THR A 76 11.11 -0.30 -5.74
N VAL A 77 10.48 -0.73 -4.64
CA VAL A 77 9.18 -0.20 -4.20
C VAL A 77 9.30 1.26 -3.73
N LEU A 78 10.37 1.63 -3.03
CA LEU A 78 10.60 3.03 -2.64
C LEU A 78 10.68 3.94 -3.87
N ILE A 79 11.40 3.54 -4.92
CA ILE A 79 11.48 4.32 -6.17
C ILE A 79 10.09 4.44 -6.83
N HIS A 80 9.29 3.38 -6.78
CA HIS A 80 7.89 3.40 -7.23
C HIS A 80 7.03 4.40 -6.45
N GLU A 81 7.05 4.37 -5.12
CA GLU A 81 6.30 5.32 -4.28
C GLU A 81 6.79 6.77 -4.46
N LEU A 82 8.08 6.97 -4.66
CA LEU A 82 8.64 8.28 -4.99
C LEU A 82 8.10 8.79 -6.33
N GLY A 83 7.88 7.93 -7.31
CA GLY A 83 7.22 8.27 -8.57
C GLY A 83 5.84 8.91 -8.35
N HIS A 84 5.00 8.28 -7.52
CA HIS A 84 3.71 8.84 -7.12
C HIS A 84 3.88 10.19 -6.40
N CYS A 85 4.76 10.26 -5.41
CA CYS A 85 4.95 11.48 -4.62
C CYS A 85 5.42 12.67 -5.47
N LEU A 86 6.36 12.44 -6.40
CA LEU A 86 6.86 13.50 -7.28
C LEU A 86 5.78 13.96 -8.27
N ALA A 87 5.02 13.04 -8.85
CA ALA A 87 3.88 13.39 -9.71
C ALA A 87 2.78 14.12 -8.95
N ALA A 88 2.49 13.73 -7.71
CA ALA A 88 1.52 14.40 -6.85
C ALA A 88 1.90 15.86 -6.62
N ARG A 89 3.17 16.14 -6.33
CA ARG A 89 3.68 17.51 -6.20
C ARG A 89 3.56 18.31 -7.50
N GLN A 90 3.80 17.69 -8.65
CA GLN A 90 3.66 18.35 -9.95
C GLN A 90 2.22 18.82 -10.22
N VAL A 91 1.22 18.09 -9.73
CA VAL A 91 -0.20 18.46 -9.87
C VAL A 91 -0.73 19.30 -8.69
N GLY A 92 0.16 19.74 -7.79
CA GLY A 92 -0.18 20.60 -6.65
C GLY A 92 -0.75 19.88 -5.42
N ALA A 93 -0.68 18.55 -5.37
CA ALA A 93 -1.10 17.78 -4.20
C ALA A 93 -0.01 17.77 -3.12
N HIS A 94 -0.44 17.78 -1.85
CA HIS A 94 0.44 17.68 -0.69
C HIS A 94 0.97 16.23 -0.51
N VAL A 95 2.20 16.08 -0.02
CA VAL A 95 2.83 14.77 0.23
C VAL A 95 3.44 14.78 1.63
N SER A 96 2.91 13.94 2.51
CA SER A 96 3.27 13.90 3.93
C SER A 96 4.39 12.91 4.24
N GLY A 97 4.58 11.84 3.44
CA GLY A 97 5.61 10.83 3.69
C GLY A 97 5.44 9.53 2.90
N ILE A 98 6.33 8.58 3.13
CA ILE A 98 6.28 7.21 2.60
C ILE A 98 6.54 6.22 3.75
N LEU A 99 5.67 5.23 3.91
CA LEU A 99 5.88 4.10 4.81
C LEU A 99 6.14 2.83 4.01
N LEU A 100 7.30 2.23 4.19
CA LEU A 100 7.68 0.94 3.59
C LEU A 100 7.32 -0.19 4.55
N TRP A 101 6.71 -1.26 4.03
CA TRP A 101 6.27 -2.40 4.82
C TRP A 101 6.40 -3.70 3.99
N PRO A 102 6.29 -4.90 4.59
CA PRO A 102 6.63 -6.15 3.91
C PRO A 102 5.88 -6.43 2.60
N LEU A 103 4.67 -5.88 2.44
CA LEU A 103 3.84 -6.09 1.25
C LEU A 103 3.99 -4.98 0.20
N GLY A 104 4.80 -3.94 0.45
CA GLY A 104 5.00 -2.84 -0.50
C GLY A 104 5.30 -1.50 0.18
N GLY A 105 4.78 -0.43 -0.41
CA GLY A 105 4.92 0.94 0.07
C GLY A 105 3.56 1.58 0.27
N LEU A 106 3.52 2.62 1.09
CA LEU A 106 2.37 3.48 1.30
C LEU A 106 2.86 4.92 1.25
N ALA A 107 2.73 5.58 0.09
CA ALA A 107 2.86 7.02 0.00
C ALA A 107 1.67 7.70 0.69
N PHE A 108 1.88 8.84 1.36
CA PHE A 108 0.83 9.67 1.97
C PHE A 108 0.65 10.93 1.13
N ILE A 109 -0.41 10.94 0.33
CA ILE A 109 -0.65 11.96 -0.68
C ILE A 109 -2.04 12.53 -0.43
N GLY A 110 -2.12 13.85 -0.35
CA GLY A 110 -3.37 14.59 -0.20
C GLY A 110 -4.21 14.58 -1.48
N GLN A 111 -5.27 15.37 -1.46
CA GLN A 111 -6.23 15.40 -2.57
C GLN A 111 -5.60 15.97 -3.86
N THR A 112 -5.89 15.32 -4.98
CA THR A 112 -5.52 15.78 -6.32
C THR A 112 -6.63 16.67 -6.92
N PRO A 113 -6.30 17.57 -7.85
CA PRO A 113 -7.26 18.58 -8.34
C PRO A 113 -8.32 18.02 -9.30
N SER A 114 -8.09 16.85 -9.92
CA SER A 114 -9.04 16.23 -10.86
C SER A 114 -8.73 14.74 -11.06
N PRO A 115 -9.69 13.92 -11.55
CA PRO A 115 -9.43 12.52 -11.88
C PRO A 115 -8.29 12.34 -12.90
N LYS A 116 -8.11 13.28 -13.83
CA LYS A 116 -6.99 13.24 -14.78
C LYS A 116 -5.63 13.43 -14.09
N ALA A 117 -5.57 14.35 -13.12
CA ALA A 117 -4.38 14.54 -12.31
C ALA A 117 -4.11 13.31 -11.45
N ASP A 118 -5.17 12.73 -10.88
CA ASP A 118 -5.07 11.49 -10.08
C ASP A 118 -4.56 10.31 -10.90
N ALA A 119 -5.06 10.14 -12.13
CA ALA A 119 -4.57 9.14 -13.07
C ALA A 119 -3.10 9.33 -13.43
N TRP A 120 -2.64 10.59 -13.57
CA TRP A 120 -1.21 10.86 -13.79
C TRP A 120 -0.38 10.41 -12.59
N VAL A 121 -0.82 10.71 -11.37
CA VAL A 121 -0.13 10.25 -10.16
C VAL A 121 -0.10 8.72 -10.10
N ALA A 122 -1.23 8.05 -10.38
CA ALA A 122 -1.32 6.58 -10.37
C ALA A 122 -0.42 5.93 -11.43
N LEU A 123 -0.25 6.57 -12.59
CA LEU A 123 0.63 6.07 -13.65
C LEU A 123 2.12 6.30 -13.34
N ALA A 124 2.46 7.37 -12.62
CA ALA A 124 3.84 7.78 -12.41
C ALA A 124 4.67 6.75 -11.62
N GLY A 125 4.09 6.09 -10.62
CA GLY A 125 4.75 5.03 -9.85
C GLY A 125 5.18 3.86 -10.73
N PRO A 126 4.26 3.19 -11.45
CA PRO A 126 4.58 2.15 -12.42
C PRO A 126 5.64 2.56 -13.44
N LEU A 127 5.55 3.78 -14.01
CA LEU A 127 6.52 4.25 -15.01
C LEU A 127 7.96 4.29 -14.50
N THR A 128 8.19 4.38 -13.19
CA THR A 128 9.55 4.30 -12.63
C THR A 128 10.22 2.95 -12.82
N HIS A 129 9.48 1.87 -13.09
CA HIS A 129 10.07 0.56 -13.37
C HIS A 129 10.78 0.51 -14.73
N ILE A 130 10.40 1.36 -15.69
CA ILE A 130 11.04 1.39 -17.02
C ILE A 130 12.54 1.72 -16.91
N PRO A 131 12.97 2.86 -16.32
CA PRO A 131 14.39 3.13 -16.14
C PRO A 131 15.08 2.10 -15.23
N GLN A 132 14.39 1.54 -14.23
CA GLN A 132 14.95 0.47 -13.39
C GLN A 132 15.26 -0.78 -14.21
N VAL A 133 14.34 -1.23 -15.08
CA VAL A 133 14.57 -2.35 -16.01
C VAL A 133 15.79 -2.07 -16.90
N LEU A 134 15.91 -0.87 -17.45
CA LEU A 134 17.06 -0.50 -18.29
C LEU A 134 18.38 -0.57 -17.53
N VAL A 135 18.41 -0.08 -16.29
CA VAL A 135 19.61 -0.16 -15.43
C VAL A 135 19.96 -1.63 -15.14
N TRP A 136 18.99 -2.45 -14.73
CA TRP A 136 19.25 -3.87 -14.46
C TRP A 136 19.67 -4.65 -15.71
N LEU A 137 19.10 -4.35 -16.88
CA LEU A 137 19.52 -4.94 -18.14
C LEU A 137 20.95 -4.54 -18.51
N LEU A 138 21.30 -3.27 -18.34
CA LEU A 138 22.66 -2.78 -18.59
C LEU A 138 23.69 -3.48 -17.70
N LEU A 139 23.35 -3.74 -16.44
CA LEU A 139 24.17 -4.50 -15.50
C LEU A 139 24.23 -6.00 -15.85
N LEU A 140 23.11 -6.58 -16.31
CA LEU A 140 23.01 -7.99 -16.66
C LEU A 140 23.84 -8.35 -17.90
N LEU A 141 23.82 -7.53 -18.94
CA LEU A 141 24.43 -7.83 -20.25
C LEU A 141 25.89 -8.32 -20.19
N PRO A 142 26.84 -7.61 -19.55
CA PRO A 142 28.24 -8.07 -19.50
C PRO A 142 28.40 -9.36 -18.69
N VAL A 143 27.64 -9.52 -17.60
CA VAL A 143 27.69 -10.73 -16.76
C VAL A 143 27.11 -11.93 -17.50
N TYR A 144 25.98 -11.75 -18.18
CA TYR A 144 25.35 -12.78 -19.00
C TYR A 144 26.26 -13.23 -20.13
N HIS A 145 26.95 -12.29 -20.79
CA HIS A 145 27.92 -12.62 -21.83
C HIS A 145 29.11 -13.41 -21.28
N ALA A 146 29.64 -13.02 -20.11
CA ALA A 146 30.72 -13.76 -19.46
C ALA A 146 30.31 -15.20 -19.09
N ASP A 147 29.07 -15.39 -18.61
CA ASP A 147 28.55 -16.69 -18.20
C ASP A 147 28.20 -17.62 -19.38
N THR A 148 27.66 -17.07 -20.47
CA THR A 148 27.04 -17.86 -21.55
C THR A 148 27.74 -17.76 -22.90
N GLY A 149 28.67 -16.82 -23.05
CA GLY A 149 29.30 -16.47 -24.34
C GLY A 149 28.35 -15.80 -25.34
N SER A 150 27.12 -15.48 -24.94
CA SER A 150 26.06 -14.96 -25.83
C SER A 150 25.60 -13.57 -25.41
N TRP A 151 25.22 -12.74 -26.39
CA TRP A 151 24.51 -11.47 -26.15
C TRP A 151 22.98 -11.64 -26.29
N ALA A 152 22.52 -12.80 -26.75
CA ALA A 152 21.10 -13.12 -26.82
C ALA A 152 20.61 -13.55 -25.43
N VAL A 153 20.18 -12.56 -24.65
CA VAL A 153 19.69 -12.75 -23.28
C VAL A 153 18.43 -13.62 -23.28
N LYS A 154 18.52 -14.75 -22.60
CA LYS A 154 17.36 -15.54 -22.17
C LYS A 154 17.10 -15.18 -20.71
N LEU A 155 15.96 -14.56 -20.43
CA LEU A 155 15.67 -14.08 -19.10
C LEU A 155 15.22 -15.24 -18.19
N TYR A 156 16.11 -15.70 -17.34
CA TYR A 156 15.83 -16.66 -16.26
C TYR A 156 16.69 -16.30 -15.04
N VAL A 157 16.28 -16.74 -13.86
CA VAL A 157 17.08 -16.59 -12.63
C VAL A 157 17.82 -17.90 -12.39
N PRO A 158 19.14 -17.98 -12.63
CA PRO A 158 19.92 -19.15 -12.21
C PRO A 158 19.88 -19.32 -10.69
N TYR A 159 20.12 -20.55 -10.21
CA TYR A 159 20.29 -20.80 -8.78
C TYR A 159 21.48 -19.95 -8.28
N PRO A 160 21.35 -19.22 -7.14
CA PRO A 160 22.32 -18.22 -6.71
C PRO A 160 23.56 -18.86 -6.06
N GLU A 161 24.35 -19.56 -6.87
CA GLU A 161 25.68 -20.03 -6.48
C GLU A 161 26.71 -18.92 -6.67
N ALA A 162 27.86 -19.05 -6.01
CA ALA A 162 28.91 -18.02 -6.02
C ALA A 162 29.33 -17.57 -7.43
N ALA A 163 29.40 -18.50 -8.40
CA ALA A 163 29.79 -18.21 -9.77
C ALA A 163 28.75 -17.39 -10.55
N HIS A 164 27.46 -17.57 -10.26
CA HIS A 164 26.35 -16.97 -11.00
C HIS A 164 25.56 -15.95 -10.17
N PHE A 165 26.07 -15.56 -9.01
CA PHE A 165 25.34 -14.72 -8.06
C PHE A 165 24.92 -13.38 -8.69
N LEU A 166 25.83 -12.70 -9.39
CA LEU A 166 25.53 -11.42 -10.03
C LEU A 166 24.54 -11.58 -11.19
N HIS A 167 24.67 -12.66 -11.96
CA HIS A 167 23.70 -12.98 -13.02
C HIS A 167 22.31 -13.18 -12.42
N ALA A 168 22.19 -14.03 -11.40
CA ALA A 168 20.93 -14.27 -10.68
C ALA A 168 20.35 -12.96 -10.16
N LEU A 169 21.17 -12.11 -9.53
CA LEU A 169 20.73 -10.86 -8.92
C LEU A 169 20.20 -9.89 -9.97
N PHE A 170 20.95 -9.67 -11.05
CA PHE A 170 20.58 -8.71 -12.09
C PHE A 170 19.38 -9.20 -12.91
N ALA A 171 19.34 -10.49 -13.26
CA ALA A 171 18.18 -11.08 -13.92
C ALA A 171 16.93 -10.99 -13.03
N CYS A 172 17.07 -11.24 -11.73
CA CYS A 172 15.97 -11.08 -10.77
C CYS A 172 15.52 -9.61 -10.66
N GLY A 173 16.44 -8.65 -10.65
CA GLY A 173 16.13 -7.22 -10.67
C GLY A 173 15.33 -6.80 -11.90
N VAL A 174 15.68 -7.31 -13.10
CA VAL A 174 14.89 -7.12 -14.33
C VAL A 174 13.49 -7.71 -14.17
N ILE A 175 13.41 -8.98 -13.76
CA ILE A 175 12.13 -9.71 -13.64
C ILE A 175 11.21 -9.01 -12.63
N ILE A 176 11.71 -8.66 -11.45
CA ILE A 176 10.91 -7.98 -10.40
C ILE A 176 10.35 -6.67 -10.94
N ASN A 177 11.15 -5.86 -11.63
CA ASN A 177 10.66 -4.58 -12.15
C ASN A 177 9.63 -4.75 -13.27
N ILE A 178 9.81 -5.71 -14.17
CA ILE A 178 8.80 -6.04 -15.19
C ILE A 178 7.53 -6.56 -14.53
N SER A 179 7.65 -7.46 -13.55
CA SER A 179 6.52 -8.03 -12.83
C SER A 179 5.75 -6.99 -12.03
N LEU A 180 6.43 -6.09 -11.31
CA LEU A 180 5.78 -5.01 -10.56
C LEU A 180 5.13 -3.98 -11.48
N PHE A 181 5.78 -3.64 -12.60
CA PHE A 181 5.17 -2.80 -13.64
C PHE A 181 3.88 -3.43 -14.16
N ALA A 182 3.95 -4.68 -14.60
CA ALA A 182 2.82 -5.40 -15.17
C ALA A 182 1.70 -5.60 -14.13
N PHE A 183 2.03 -6.03 -12.92
CA PHE A 183 1.05 -6.31 -11.88
C PHE A 183 0.34 -5.04 -11.42
N ASN A 184 1.07 -3.96 -11.13
CA ASN A 184 0.45 -2.72 -10.68
C ASN A 184 -0.34 -2.04 -11.78
N LEU A 185 0.10 -2.08 -13.05
CA LEU A 185 -0.58 -1.36 -14.14
C LEU A 185 -1.68 -2.17 -14.83
N LEU A 186 -1.45 -3.46 -15.11
CA LEU A 186 -2.33 -4.29 -15.95
C LEU A 186 -3.44 -4.98 -15.16
N VAL A 187 -3.33 -5.10 -13.84
CA VAL A 187 -4.37 -5.70 -13.01
C VAL A 187 -5.30 -4.57 -12.52
N PRO A 188 -6.51 -4.42 -13.08
CA PRO A 188 -7.42 -3.33 -12.74
C PRO A 188 -8.18 -3.60 -11.42
N ALA A 189 -7.47 -3.96 -10.37
CA ALA A 189 -8.04 -4.30 -9.06
C ALA A 189 -7.60 -3.27 -8.02
N TYR A 190 -8.55 -2.65 -7.32
CA TYR A 190 -8.23 -1.79 -6.18
C TYR A 190 -7.64 -2.64 -5.05
N PRO A 191 -6.52 -2.25 -4.41
CA PRO A 191 -5.89 -0.92 -4.41
C PRO A 191 -4.68 -0.75 -5.34
N LEU A 192 -4.47 -1.60 -6.34
CA LEU A 192 -3.39 -1.44 -7.30
C LEU A 192 -3.59 -0.19 -8.18
N ASP A 193 -2.50 0.32 -8.74
CA ASP A 193 -2.52 1.52 -9.60
C ASP A 193 -3.44 1.38 -10.80
N GLY A 194 -3.50 0.20 -11.42
CA GLY A 194 -4.38 -0.13 -12.53
C GLY A 194 -5.85 -0.06 -12.13
N GLY A 195 -6.19 -0.43 -10.89
CA GLY A 195 -7.52 -0.27 -10.33
C GLY A 195 -7.89 1.20 -10.13
N ARG A 196 -6.93 2.03 -9.73
CA ARG A 196 -7.10 3.48 -9.62
C ARG A 196 -7.25 4.15 -10.99
N LEU A 197 -6.41 3.79 -11.95
CA LEU A 197 -6.53 4.22 -13.34
C LEU A 197 -7.88 3.85 -13.95
N LEU A 198 -8.42 2.67 -13.62
CA LEU A 198 -9.78 2.30 -14.00
C LEU A 198 -10.82 3.28 -13.40
N VAL A 199 -10.72 3.58 -12.11
CA VAL A 199 -11.62 4.53 -11.43
C VAL A 199 -11.55 5.91 -12.08
N ASP A 200 -10.34 6.46 -12.21
CA ASP A 200 -10.11 7.79 -12.76
C ASP A 200 -10.52 7.88 -14.23
N GLY A 201 -10.24 6.84 -15.02
CA GLY A 201 -10.66 6.75 -16.42
C GLY A 201 -12.19 6.74 -16.57
N LEU A 202 -12.90 5.99 -15.73
CA LEU A 202 -14.36 5.96 -15.72
C LEU A 202 -14.95 7.31 -15.29
N LEU A 203 -14.39 7.93 -14.26
CA LEU A 203 -14.82 9.26 -13.81
C LEU A 203 -14.57 10.33 -14.88
N TRP A 204 -13.41 10.28 -15.54
CA TRP A 204 -13.10 11.19 -16.64
C TRP A 204 -14.02 10.99 -17.85
N ALA A 205 -14.46 9.75 -18.10
CA ALA A 205 -15.47 9.43 -19.11
C ALA A 205 -16.91 9.83 -18.72
N GLY A 206 -17.12 10.44 -17.54
CA GLY A 206 -18.42 10.92 -17.08
C GLY A 206 -19.30 9.84 -16.42
N VAL A 207 -18.73 8.70 -16.04
CA VAL A 207 -19.46 7.66 -15.29
C VAL A 207 -19.67 8.14 -13.85
N ALA A 208 -20.91 8.07 -13.37
CA ALA A 208 -21.26 8.51 -12.02
C ALA A 208 -20.45 7.75 -10.94
N PRO A 209 -19.98 8.42 -9.85
CA PRO A 209 -19.12 7.81 -8.83
C PRO A 209 -19.63 6.48 -8.26
N ARG A 210 -20.96 6.40 -8.01
CA ARG A 210 -21.61 5.19 -7.51
C ARG A 210 -21.51 4.01 -8.48
N ARG A 211 -21.63 4.26 -9.79
CA ARG A 211 -21.47 3.23 -10.84
C ARG A 211 -20.00 2.83 -10.98
N THR A 212 -19.09 3.80 -10.95
CA THR A 212 -17.64 3.54 -10.97
C THR A 212 -17.24 2.63 -9.81
N ALA A 213 -17.64 2.93 -8.58
CA ALA A 213 -17.36 2.10 -7.41
C ALA A 213 -17.88 0.66 -7.59
N TRP A 214 -19.12 0.49 -8.08
CA TRP A 214 -19.67 -0.83 -8.37
C TRP A 214 -18.87 -1.60 -9.41
N ILE A 215 -18.48 -0.97 -10.52
CA ILE A 215 -17.66 -1.59 -11.56
C ILE A 215 -16.31 -2.04 -10.97
N THR A 216 -15.64 -1.16 -10.21
CA THR A 216 -14.36 -1.47 -9.57
C THR A 216 -14.48 -2.67 -8.63
N ILE A 217 -15.54 -2.76 -7.83
CA ILE A 217 -15.79 -3.91 -6.94
C ILE A 217 -15.99 -5.19 -7.76
N CYS A 218 -16.84 -5.15 -8.79
CA CYS A 218 -17.14 -6.30 -9.65
C CYS A 218 -15.90 -6.82 -10.40
N VAL A 219 -14.93 -5.96 -10.71
CA VAL A 219 -13.66 -6.34 -11.33
C VAL A 219 -12.65 -6.84 -10.30
N ALA A 220 -12.48 -6.14 -9.18
CA ALA A 220 -11.46 -6.44 -8.19
C ALA A 220 -11.72 -7.74 -7.41
N VAL A 221 -12.97 -8.08 -7.09
CA VAL A 221 -13.30 -9.30 -6.34
C VAL A 221 -12.87 -10.59 -7.07
N PRO A 222 -13.29 -10.86 -8.33
CA PRO A 222 -12.85 -12.05 -9.05
C PRO A 222 -11.33 -12.10 -9.23
N LEU A 223 -10.68 -10.96 -9.50
CA LEU A 223 -9.22 -10.90 -9.62
C LEU A 223 -8.54 -11.24 -8.29
N GLY A 224 -8.98 -10.64 -7.19
CA GLY A 224 -8.46 -10.93 -5.85
C GLY A 224 -8.65 -12.40 -5.44
N LEU A 225 -9.81 -12.99 -5.74
CA LEU A 225 -10.06 -14.42 -5.51
C LEU A 225 -9.18 -15.31 -6.40
N GLY A 226 -8.95 -14.92 -7.66
CA GLY A 226 -8.05 -15.63 -8.57
C GLY A 226 -6.62 -15.64 -8.07
N VAL A 227 -6.10 -14.48 -7.63
CA VAL A 227 -4.77 -14.37 -7.01
C VAL A 227 -4.69 -15.18 -5.70
N MET A 228 -5.77 -15.18 -4.91
CA MET A 228 -5.86 -15.99 -3.69
C MET A 228 -5.72 -17.49 -4.01
N VAL A 229 -6.49 -17.99 -4.98
CA VAL A 229 -6.44 -19.40 -5.40
C VAL A 229 -5.05 -19.75 -5.93
N TYR A 230 -4.45 -18.89 -6.75
CA TYR A 230 -3.08 -19.08 -7.24
C TYR A 230 -2.05 -19.11 -6.11
N GLY A 231 -2.24 -18.30 -5.07
CA GLY A 231 -1.40 -18.31 -3.88
C GLY A 231 -1.48 -19.62 -3.07
N PHE A 232 -2.58 -20.36 -3.16
CA PHE A 232 -2.71 -21.68 -2.53
C PHE A 232 -2.27 -22.83 -3.45
N TYR A 233 -2.40 -22.68 -4.77
CA TYR A 233 -2.16 -23.74 -5.76
C TYR A 233 -1.49 -23.18 -7.02
N PRO A 234 -0.39 -23.79 -7.52
CA PRO A 234 0.11 -25.15 -7.20
C PRO A 234 1.04 -25.24 -5.99
N HIS A 235 1.55 -24.12 -5.48
CA HIS A 235 2.43 -24.06 -4.32
C HIS A 235 1.94 -23.01 -3.34
N PHE A 236 2.10 -23.27 -2.04
CA PHE A 236 1.70 -22.31 -1.00
C PHE A 236 2.64 -21.09 -1.01
N GLN A 237 2.12 -19.95 -1.45
CA GLN A 237 2.82 -18.68 -1.55
C GLN A 237 2.24 -17.67 -0.55
N MET A 238 2.77 -17.65 0.66
CA MET A 238 2.26 -16.80 1.76
C MET A 238 2.12 -15.32 1.36
N VAL A 239 3.12 -14.76 0.68
CA VAL A 239 3.09 -13.34 0.27
C VAL A 239 1.98 -13.08 -0.76
N THR A 240 1.81 -13.97 -1.75
CA THR A 240 0.74 -13.86 -2.76
C THR A 240 -0.65 -13.90 -2.11
N ILE A 241 -0.84 -14.80 -1.13
CA ILE A 241 -2.07 -14.90 -0.33
C ILE A 241 -2.32 -13.60 0.45
N MET A 242 -1.28 -13.02 1.06
CA MET A 242 -1.39 -11.75 1.79
C MET A 242 -1.78 -10.58 0.85
N VAL A 243 -1.18 -10.51 -0.34
CA VAL A 243 -1.55 -9.50 -1.37
C VAL A 243 -3.00 -9.67 -1.82
N ALA A 244 -3.44 -10.91 -2.08
CA ALA A 244 -4.83 -11.19 -2.42
C ALA A 244 -5.80 -10.80 -1.30
N GLY A 245 -5.46 -11.12 -0.05
CA GLY A 245 -6.22 -10.70 1.13
C GLY A 245 -6.32 -9.18 1.24
N PHE A 246 -5.22 -8.46 0.94
CA PHE A 246 -5.20 -7.00 0.91
C PHE A 246 -6.11 -6.42 -0.18
N ILE A 247 -6.09 -6.97 -1.40
CA ILE A 247 -6.99 -6.57 -2.50
C ILE A 247 -8.46 -6.76 -2.09
N LEU A 248 -8.80 -7.92 -1.53
CA LEU A 248 -10.18 -8.23 -1.12
C LEU A 248 -10.63 -7.34 0.05
N PHE A 249 -9.75 -7.10 1.03
CA PHE A 249 -10.03 -6.22 2.16
C PHE A 249 -10.24 -4.77 1.71
N ALA A 250 -9.39 -4.27 0.81
CA ALA A 250 -9.53 -2.94 0.22
C ALA A 250 -10.87 -2.79 -0.53
N THR A 251 -11.20 -3.78 -1.34
CA THR A 251 -12.44 -3.83 -2.12
C THR A 251 -13.67 -3.91 -1.21
N PHE A 252 -13.59 -4.66 -0.11
CA PHE A 252 -14.65 -4.72 0.90
C PHE A 252 -14.88 -3.37 1.58
N GLN A 253 -13.84 -2.60 1.84
CA GLN A 253 -13.98 -1.26 2.41
C GLN A 253 -14.60 -0.26 1.43
N LEU A 254 -14.23 -0.35 0.15
CA LEU A 254 -14.91 0.40 -0.90
C LEU A 254 -16.41 0.04 -0.97
N PHE A 255 -16.75 -1.25 -0.84
CA PHE A 255 -18.14 -1.71 -0.80
C PHE A 255 -18.90 -1.17 0.43
N GLN A 256 -18.26 -1.13 1.60
CA GLN A 256 -18.86 -0.52 2.80
C GLN A 256 -19.11 0.98 2.60
N ALA A 257 -18.15 1.72 2.05
CA ALA A 257 -18.31 3.14 1.75
C ALA A 257 -19.45 3.39 0.75
N LEU A 258 -19.58 2.53 -0.27
CA LEU A 258 -20.66 2.56 -1.24
C LEU A 258 -22.04 2.30 -0.61
N ARG A 259 -22.13 1.34 0.33
CA ARG A 259 -23.39 1.05 1.06
C ARG A 259 -23.78 2.15 2.04
N ALA A 260 -22.80 2.76 2.70
CA ALA A 260 -23.01 3.84 3.65
C ALA A 260 -23.18 5.24 3.00
N ASP A 261 -23.21 5.31 1.66
CA ASP A 261 -23.23 6.55 0.88
C ASP A 261 -22.09 7.52 1.24
N ALA A 262 -20.96 6.97 1.68
CA ALA A 262 -19.77 7.67 2.15
C ALA A 262 -18.69 7.79 1.08
N LEU A 263 -19.03 7.56 -0.21
CA LEU A 263 -18.09 7.73 -1.33
C LEU A 263 -17.39 9.10 -1.37
N PRO A 264 -18.05 10.24 -1.06
CA PRO A 264 -17.36 11.53 -1.04
C PRO A 264 -16.19 11.61 -0.04
N ARG A 265 -16.20 10.78 1.01
CA ARG A 265 -15.13 10.69 2.01
C ARG A 265 -14.07 9.67 1.63
N HIS A 266 -14.32 8.83 0.63
CA HIS A 266 -13.38 7.79 0.21
C HIS A 266 -12.27 8.41 -0.65
N PRO A 267 -10.97 8.12 -0.37
CA PRO A 267 -9.85 8.75 -1.08
C PRO A 267 -9.91 8.63 -2.61
N LEU A 268 -10.31 7.46 -3.13
CA LEU A 268 -10.50 7.23 -4.58
C LEU A 268 -11.45 8.22 -5.28
N PHE A 269 -12.42 8.81 -4.58
CA PHE A 269 -13.44 9.65 -5.20
C PHE A 269 -13.29 11.13 -4.83
N ALA A 270 -12.36 11.49 -3.95
CA ALA A 270 -12.18 12.87 -3.50
C ALA A 270 -11.99 13.85 -4.67
N ALA A 271 -11.20 13.48 -5.69
CA ALA A 271 -10.95 14.29 -6.88
C ALA A 271 -12.21 14.53 -7.74
N ALA A 272 -13.16 13.59 -7.76
CA ALA A 272 -14.41 13.72 -8.52
C ALA A 272 -15.40 14.69 -7.85
N TYR A 273 -15.46 14.72 -6.52
CA TYR A 273 -16.37 15.59 -5.79
C TYR A 273 -15.86 17.04 -5.70
N ASN A 274 -14.56 17.26 -5.82
CA ASN A 274 -13.97 18.61 -5.85
C ASN A 274 -14.13 19.31 -7.21
N SER A 275 -14.05 18.56 -8.32
CA SER A 275 -14.16 19.12 -9.67
C SER A 275 -15.58 19.59 -10.02
N GLY A 276 -16.62 19.02 -9.38
CA GLY A 276 -18.01 19.48 -9.49
C GLY A 276 -18.33 20.78 -8.73
N GLY A 277 -17.56 21.12 -7.69
CA GLY A 277 -17.77 22.34 -6.89
C GLY A 277 -17.30 23.62 -7.58
N ALA A 278 -16.38 23.54 -8.53
CA ALA A 278 -15.88 24.71 -9.26
C ALA A 278 -16.92 25.34 -10.21
N ALA A 279 -18.01 24.63 -10.53
CA ALA A 279 -19.11 25.15 -11.36
C ALA A 279 -20.29 25.72 -10.54
N ALA A 280 -20.31 25.55 -9.21
CA ALA A 280 -21.40 25.98 -8.36
C ALA A 280 -20.88 26.61 -7.05
N GLY A 281 -20.68 27.94 -7.08
CA GLY A 281 -20.60 28.74 -5.86
C GLY A 281 -19.21 29.28 -5.53
N ALA A 282 -18.84 30.37 -6.19
CA ALA A 282 -18.04 31.39 -5.51
C ALA A 282 -18.91 31.99 -4.40
N THR A 283 -18.83 31.45 -3.18
CA THR A 283 -19.09 32.10 -1.88
C THR A 283 -19.02 31.07 -0.76
N GLY A 284 -17.98 31.14 0.08
CA GLY A 284 -18.03 30.62 1.44
C GLY A 284 -16.91 29.66 1.85
N GLY A 285 -15.97 30.18 2.65
CA GLY A 285 -15.34 29.43 3.74
C GLY A 285 -14.19 28.50 3.38
N ALA A 286 -12.96 29.01 3.52
CA ALA A 286 -11.76 28.20 3.67
C ALA A 286 -11.88 27.30 4.92
N GLY A 287 -12.29 26.04 4.72
CA GLY A 287 -12.16 24.97 5.69
C GLY A 287 -10.85 24.22 5.45
N ALA A 288 -9.80 24.63 6.16
CA ALA A 288 -8.56 23.87 6.26
C ALA A 288 -8.83 22.55 6.99
N GLY A 289 -9.04 21.48 6.22
CA GLY A 289 -9.29 20.14 6.71
C GLY A 289 -9.00 19.12 5.61
N GLY A 290 -7.83 19.22 4.99
CA GLY A 290 -7.36 18.20 4.06
C GLY A 290 -7.14 16.91 4.83
N HIS A 291 -7.95 15.89 4.57
CA HIS A 291 -7.69 14.54 5.07
C HIS A 291 -6.37 14.04 4.44
N GLU A 292 -5.27 14.19 5.16
CA GLU A 292 -3.98 13.57 4.83
C GLU A 292 -4.05 12.09 5.20
N GLY A 293 -4.09 11.22 4.20
CA GLY A 293 -4.03 9.78 4.37
C GLY A 293 -3.01 9.17 3.41
N PRO A 294 -2.53 7.94 3.68
CA PRO A 294 -1.90 7.15 2.64
C PRO A 294 -2.74 7.19 1.37
N TYR A 295 -2.07 7.35 0.24
CA TYR A 295 -2.57 7.24 -1.12
C TYR A 295 -3.43 5.97 -1.31
N PHE A 296 -3.23 4.97 -0.44
CA PHE A 296 -4.00 3.73 -0.34
C PHE A 296 -4.66 3.46 1.02
N LYS A 297 -4.81 4.43 1.94
CA LYS A 297 -5.38 4.13 3.28
C LYS A 297 -6.88 4.19 3.33
N PHE A 298 -7.28 3.33 4.23
CA PHE A 298 -8.59 3.06 4.72
C PHE A 298 -8.70 3.69 6.09
N ASP A 299 -9.45 4.78 6.16
CA ASP A 299 -10.13 5.08 7.41
C ASP A 299 -11.28 4.08 7.50
N SER A 300 -11.26 3.23 8.53
CA SER A 300 -12.41 2.41 8.86
C SER A 300 -13.60 3.34 9.00
N VAL A 301 -14.54 3.29 8.06
CA VAL A 301 -15.87 3.83 8.28
C VAL A 301 -16.44 3.00 9.41
N VAL A 302 -16.31 3.51 10.64
CA VAL A 302 -17.05 2.98 11.79
C VAL A 302 -18.50 3.27 11.45
N VAL A 303 -19.16 2.28 10.85
CA VAL A 303 -20.60 2.29 10.70
C VAL A 303 -21.13 2.10 12.11
N ASP A 304 -21.60 3.20 12.70
CA ASP A 304 -22.26 3.15 13.99
C ASP A 304 -23.51 2.27 13.84
N SER A 305 -23.41 1.03 14.33
CA SER A 305 -24.45 0.02 14.21
C SER A 305 -25.53 0.25 15.27
N ALA A 306 -26.15 1.43 15.26
CA ALA A 306 -27.24 1.80 16.15
C ALA A 306 -28.40 2.41 15.36
N GLY A 307 -28.96 1.61 14.46
CA GLY A 307 -30.21 1.87 13.75
C GLY A 307 -31.30 0.89 14.16
N VAL A 308 -31.66 0.85 15.45
CA VAL A 308 -32.92 0.28 15.91
C VAL A 308 -33.61 1.35 16.74
N GLY A 309 -34.60 2.01 16.13
CA GLY A 309 -35.35 3.09 16.77
C GLY A 309 -36.27 2.57 17.88
N VAL A 310 -36.27 3.25 19.02
CA VAL A 310 -37.41 3.32 19.94
C VAL A 310 -37.43 4.72 20.56
N GLY A 311 -38.51 5.44 20.31
CA GLY A 311 -39.24 6.25 21.30
C GLY A 311 -38.54 7.44 21.96
N ALA A 312 -39.09 8.62 21.71
CA ALA A 312 -38.94 9.78 22.59
C ALA A 312 -39.19 9.41 24.06
N ALA A 313 -38.21 9.69 24.93
CA ALA A 313 -38.42 9.74 26.37
C ALA A 313 -37.41 10.69 27.03
N GLY A 314 -37.94 11.77 27.61
CA GLY A 314 -37.39 12.37 28.83
C GLY A 314 -36.23 13.34 28.67
N ALA A 315 -36.54 14.60 28.34
CA ALA A 315 -35.74 15.72 28.82
C ALA A 315 -35.65 15.67 30.36
N PRO A 316 -34.48 15.86 30.99
CA PRO A 316 -34.39 16.03 32.43
C PRO A 316 -35.05 17.36 32.83
N PRO A 317 -35.83 17.40 33.92
CA PRO A 317 -36.58 18.60 34.30
C PRO A 317 -35.64 19.73 34.73
N ALA A 318 -35.91 20.92 34.19
CA ALA A 318 -35.36 22.18 34.64
C ALA A 318 -35.74 22.41 36.11
N GLN A 319 -34.74 22.48 36.99
CA GLN A 319 -34.93 22.99 38.35
C GLN A 319 -34.92 24.52 38.28
N HIS A 320 -36.11 25.10 38.39
CA HIS A 320 -36.27 26.50 38.71
C HIS A 320 -37.40 26.66 39.72
N GLN A 321 -37.25 27.68 40.59
CA GLN A 321 -38.16 28.23 41.61
C GLN A 321 -37.76 27.92 43.06
N LEU A 322 -37.60 28.89 43.99
CA LEU A 322 -37.88 30.34 44.08
C LEU A 322 -37.15 30.91 45.34
N PRO A 323 -36.87 32.23 45.44
CA PRO A 323 -36.59 32.93 46.72
C PRO A 323 -37.93 33.36 47.39
N PRO A 324 -38.03 34.07 48.55
CA PRO A 324 -37.00 34.64 49.45
C PRO A 324 -37.24 34.36 50.97
N HIS A 325 -36.26 34.70 51.80
CA HIS A 325 -36.42 35.39 53.11
C HIS A 325 -35.15 36.19 53.40
#